data_AF-A0A661KJ09-F1
#
_entry.id   AF-A0A661KJ09-F1
#
_cell.length_a   1.000
_cell.length_b   1.000
_cell.length_c   1.000
_cell.angle_alpha   90.00
_cell.angle_beta   90.00
_cell.angle_gamma   90.00
#
_symmetry.space_group_name_H-M   'P 1'
#
loop_
_entity.id
_entity.type
_entity.pdbx_description
1 polymer ?
#
loop_
_entity_poly.entity_id
_entity_poly.type
_entity_poly.pdbx_seq_one_letter_code
_entity_poly.pdbx_strand_id
1 'polypeptide(L)'
;MAVGVLGLLLIMVIPLPQTMMDVLLALNITLSIIIMLTAIYTLQPLDFYLFPTILLVTTLFRLSLNVATTRLILLHGHEGALAAGKVIRAFGHFVVGGNYLVGMVVFVILVIVNFVVITKGTERIAEVAARFTLDSMPGKQMSIDADLNAGLIGEDEARKRREEIAREADFYGTMDGASKFVRGDAIAGILITLVNIFGGLLIGVLQNHMDIHTALQNYTLLTVGDGLVSQIPALIISTSAGVVMSRAASGATMGKEFAKQFSFQPRLLIVGALIIFGISLIPGFPFLPFFLLAVLLAGLGHVMQKARTEKTEKETTEEEEAIPEDATTDRYSLLPSLDMVELEVGFGLIPLVDENQSGDLLHRIRIVRQQLAQEMGFVIPP
;
A
#
# COMPACT_ATOMS: atom_id res chain seq x y z
N MET A 1 24.65 -15.60 6.40
CA MET A 1 24.61 -14.14 6.68
C MET A 1 26.01 -13.54 6.79
N ALA A 2 26.84 -13.91 7.77
CA ALA A 2 28.17 -13.32 7.98
C ALA A 2 29.09 -13.36 6.73
N VAL A 3 29.19 -14.51 6.04
CA VAL A 3 29.97 -14.64 4.80
C VAL A 3 29.43 -13.75 3.68
N GLY A 4 28.10 -13.61 3.59
CA GLY A 4 27.45 -12.73 2.60
C GLY A 4 27.76 -11.26 2.86
N VAL A 5 27.64 -10.80 4.11
CA VAL A 5 27.98 -9.42 4.50
C VAL A 5 29.46 -9.11 4.29
N LEU A 6 30.37 -10.03 4.64
CA LEU A 6 31.79 -9.89 4.30
C LEU A 6 32.00 -9.80 2.77
N GLY A 7 31.30 -10.64 2.00
CA GLY A 7 31.32 -10.59 0.54
C GLY A 7 30.91 -9.23 -0.02
N LEU A 8 29.89 -8.58 0.56
CA LEU A 8 29.48 -7.23 0.19
C LEU A 8 30.59 -6.21 0.42
N LEU A 9 31.26 -6.27 1.57
CA LEU A 9 32.41 -5.39 1.85
C LEU A 9 33.58 -5.64 0.89
N LEU A 10 33.83 -6.89 0.50
CA LEU A 10 34.87 -7.22 -0.48
C LEU A 10 34.57 -6.65 -1.87
N ILE A 11 33.31 -6.61 -2.30
CA ILE A 11 32.89 -5.98 -3.57
C ILE A 11 33.33 -4.50 -3.62
N MET A 12 33.27 -3.79 -2.49
CA MET A 12 33.65 -2.39 -2.39
C MET A 12 35.16 -2.18 -2.60
N VAL A 13 36.00 -3.13 -2.15
CA VAL A 13 37.47 -3.01 -2.18
C VAL A 13 38.07 -3.61 -3.44
N ILE A 14 37.57 -4.75 -3.91
CA ILE A 14 38.20 -5.54 -4.97
C ILE A 14 37.76 -5.04 -6.36
N PRO A 15 38.67 -4.87 -7.34
CA PRO A 15 38.34 -4.60 -8.73
C PRO A 15 37.51 -5.73 -9.33
N LEU A 16 36.27 -5.41 -9.74
CA LEU A 16 35.38 -6.37 -10.39
C LEU A 16 35.44 -6.23 -11.91
N PRO A 17 35.47 -7.35 -12.65
CA PRO A 17 35.34 -7.31 -14.10
C PRO A 17 33.94 -6.86 -14.52
N GLN A 18 33.82 -6.22 -15.68
CA GLN A 18 32.58 -5.66 -16.21
C GLN A 18 31.43 -6.70 -16.29
N THR A 19 31.75 -7.95 -16.65
CA THR A 19 30.75 -9.03 -16.74
C THR A 19 30.17 -9.41 -15.37
N MET A 20 30.99 -9.45 -14.33
CA MET A 20 30.53 -9.70 -12.96
C MET A 20 29.67 -8.53 -12.47
N MET A 21 30.04 -7.29 -12.83
CA MET A 21 29.24 -6.12 -12.50
C MET A 21 27.83 -6.21 -13.10
N ASP A 22 27.73 -6.52 -14.40
CA ASP A 22 26.43 -6.70 -15.06
C ASP A 22 25.57 -7.79 -14.38
N VAL A 23 26.17 -8.91 -13.97
CA VAL A 23 25.47 -9.98 -13.25
C VAL A 23 24.98 -9.50 -11.88
N LEU A 24 25.80 -8.78 -11.11
CA LEU A 24 25.43 -8.30 -9.79
C LEU A 24 24.36 -7.20 -9.83
N LEU A 25 24.42 -6.30 -10.82
CA LEU A 25 23.38 -5.29 -11.06
C LEU A 25 22.06 -5.95 -11.46
N ALA A 26 22.09 -6.93 -12.37
CA ALA A 26 20.91 -7.70 -12.74
C ALA A 26 20.32 -8.44 -11.53
N LEU A 27 21.16 -9.08 -10.71
CA LEU A 27 20.75 -9.74 -9.48
C LEU A 27 20.09 -8.75 -8.50
N ASN A 28 20.61 -7.54 -8.38
CA ASN A 28 20.04 -6.50 -7.52
C ASN A 28 18.61 -6.10 -7.96
N ILE A 29 18.41 -5.93 -9.27
CA ILE A 29 17.08 -5.64 -9.85
C ILE A 29 16.14 -6.82 -9.62
N THR A 30 16.57 -8.05 -9.93
CA THR A 30 15.75 -9.26 -9.73
C THR A 30 15.35 -9.44 -8.27
N LEU A 31 16.29 -9.27 -7.33
CA LEU A 31 16.01 -9.38 -5.91
C LEU A 31 14.99 -8.34 -5.44
N SER A 32 15.10 -7.10 -5.95
CA SER A 32 14.15 -6.04 -5.63
C SER A 32 12.73 -6.37 -6.11
N ILE A 33 12.60 -6.90 -7.33
CA ILE A 33 11.30 -7.35 -7.87
C ILE A 33 10.74 -8.49 -7.03
N ILE A 34 11.55 -9.49 -6.67
CA ILE A 34 11.11 -10.60 -5.81
C ILE A 34 10.61 -10.06 -4.47
N ILE A 35 11.36 -9.16 -3.83
CA ILE A 35 10.97 -8.53 -2.56
C ILE A 35 9.62 -7.81 -2.68
N MET A 36 9.40 -7.07 -3.76
CA MET A 36 8.13 -6.40 -4.03
C MET A 36 6.98 -7.38 -4.23
N LEU A 37 7.18 -8.41 -5.03
CA LEU A 37 6.15 -9.42 -5.25
C LEU A 37 5.80 -10.12 -3.93
N THR A 38 6.79 -10.52 -3.14
CA THR A 38 6.56 -11.06 -1.80
C THR A 38 5.76 -10.08 -0.95
N ALA A 39 6.18 -8.82 -0.85
CA ALA A 39 5.46 -7.77 -0.11
C ALA A 39 3.99 -7.61 -0.57
N ILE A 40 3.70 -7.70 -1.87
CA ILE A 40 2.34 -7.60 -2.40
C ILE A 40 1.51 -8.82 -2.00
N TYR A 41 2.05 -10.04 -2.15
CA TYR A 41 1.31 -11.29 -1.96
C TYR A 41 1.18 -11.77 -0.51
N THR A 42 2.03 -11.32 0.40
CA THR A 42 2.00 -11.73 1.82
C THR A 42 0.73 -11.23 2.53
N LEU A 43 -0.06 -12.09 3.17
CA LEU A 43 -1.34 -11.70 3.78
C LEU A 43 -1.17 -10.81 5.02
N GLN A 44 -0.33 -11.22 5.98
CA GLN A 44 -0.05 -10.44 7.18
C GLN A 44 1.38 -9.88 7.16
N PRO A 45 1.64 -8.65 7.64
CA PRO A 45 2.99 -8.11 7.72
C PRO A 45 3.99 -9.03 8.44
N LEU A 46 3.53 -9.73 9.48
CA LEU A 46 4.32 -10.67 10.28
C LEU A 46 4.73 -11.94 9.54
N ASP A 47 3.99 -12.37 8.52
CA ASP A 47 4.38 -13.50 7.67
C ASP A 47 5.69 -13.21 6.92
N PHE A 48 6.02 -11.92 6.74
CA PHE A 48 7.30 -11.46 6.21
C PHE A 48 8.22 -10.87 7.29
N TYR A 49 8.31 -11.51 8.45
CA TYR A 49 9.13 -11.06 9.58
C TYR A 49 10.60 -10.73 9.24
N LEU A 50 11.22 -11.41 8.27
CA LEU A 50 12.61 -11.16 7.85
C LEU A 50 12.80 -9.91 6.97
N PHE A 51 11.72 -9.23 6.58
CA PHE A 51 11.76 -8.09 5.68
C PHE A 51 12.72 -6.97 6.12
N PRO A 52 12.69 -6.45 7.38
CA PRO A 52 13.64 -5.41 7.79
C PRO A 52 15.11 -5.83 7.66
N THR A 53 15.43 -7.10 7.92
CA THR A 53 16.79 -7.62 7.74
C THR A 53 17.17 -7.70 6.25
N ILE A 54 16.24 -8.11 5.39
CA ILE A 54 16.45 -8.12 3.94
C ILE A 54 16.65 -6.70 3.41
N LEU A 55 15.88 -5.71 3.90
CA LEU A 55 16.10 -4.30 3.56
C LEU A 55 17.52 -3.84 3.87
N LEU A 56 18.03 -4.18 5.06
CA LEU A 56 19.39 -3.79 5.45
C LEU A 56 20.44 -4.42 4.54
N VAL A 57 20.37 -5.74 4.31
CA VAL A 57 21.34 -6.47 3.48
C VAL A 57 21.29 -6.00 2.03
N THR A 58 20.10 -5.79 1.47
CA THR A 58 19.94 -5.30 0.09
C THR A 58 20.41 -3.87 -0.07
N THR A 59 20.19 -3.01 0.93
CA THR A 59 20.73 -1.64 0.94
C THR A 59 22.26 -1.63 0.98
N LEU A 60 22.87 -2.47 1.83
CA LEU A 60 24.33 -2.64 1.84
C LEU A 60 24.86 -3.17 0.51
N PHE A 61 24.14 -4.09 -0.12
CA PHE A 61 24.50 -4.59 -1.45
C PHE A 61 24.44 -3.48 -2.50
N ARG A 62 23.40 -2.64 -2.50
CA ARG A 62 23.31 -1.45 -3.39
C ARG A 62 24.47 -0.49 -3.17
N LEU A 63 24.75 -0.12 -1.93
CA LEU A 63 25.88 0.77 -1.60
C LEU A 63 27.21 0.20 -2.12
N SER A 64 27.44 -1.10 -1.91
CA SER A 64 28.65 -1.77 -2.36
C SER A 64 28.77 -1.75 -3.89
N LEU A 65 27.66 -1.97 -4.61
CA LEU A 65 27.63 -1.86 -6.06
C LEU A 65 27.86 -0.43 -6.54
N ASN A 66 27.20 0.57 -5.95
CA ASN A 66 27.39 1.98 -6.29
C ASN A 66 28.85 2.42 -6.16
N VAL A 67 29.56 1.98 -5.12
CA VAL A 67 30.99 2.28 -4.96
C VAL A 67 31.82 1.56 -6.02
N ALA A 68 31.52 0.30 -6.30
CA ALA A 68 32.25 -0.49 -7.28
C ALA A 68 32.03 0.01 -8.73
N THR A 69 30.81 0.43 -9.09
CA THR A 69 30.49 1.03 -10.39
C THR A 69 31.11 2.41 -10.53
N THR A 70 31.07 3.24 -9.49
CA THR A 70 31.77 4.53 -9.43
C THR A 70 33.25 4.39 -9.75
N ARG A 71 33.92 3.42 -9.12
CA ARG A 71 35.34 3.15 -9.42
C ARG A 71 35.54 2.76 -10.88
N LEU A 72 34.68 1.90 -11.45
CA LEU A 72 34.76 1.52 -12.87
C LEU A 72 34.57 2.73 -13.80
N ILE A 73 33.59 3.60 -13.49
CA ILE A 73 33.30 4.81 -14.27
C ILE A 73 34.49 5.77 -14.22
N LEU A 74 35.04 6.05 -13.03
CA LEU A 74 36.15 6.99 -12.89
C LEU A 74 37.47 6.47 -13.47
N LEU A 75 37.74 5.16 -13.40
CA LEU A 75 38.97 4.58 -13.94
C LEU A 75 38.90 4.36 -15.45
N HIS A 76 37.80 3.78 -15.95
CA HIS A 76 37.71 3.31 -17.33
C HIS A 76 36.78 4.16 -18.20
N GLY A 77 36.08 5.17 -17.65
CA GLY A 77 35.10 5.97 -18.40
C GLY A 77 35.64 6.68 -19.64
N HIS A 78 36.96 6.89 -19.70
CA HIS A 78 37.65 7.42 -20.87
C HIS A 78 37.67 6.44 -22.07
N GLU A 79 37.55 5.13 -21.83
CA GLU A 79 37.54 4.07 -22.84
C GLU A 79 36.21 3.99 -23.62
N GLY A 80 35.18 4.74 -23.19
CA GLY A 80 33.91 4.89 -23.88
C GLY A 80 32.70 4.31 -23.15
N ALA A 81 31.57 4.23 -23.85
CA ALA A 81 30.26 3.91 -23.27
C ALA A 81 30.12 2.46 -22.72
N LEU A 82 31.07 1.56 -22.99
CA LEU A 82 31.06 0.18 -22.48
C LEU A 82 31.92 0.00 -21.20
N ALA A 83 32.63 1.03 -20.78
CA ALA A 83 33.60 0.97 -19.68
C ALA A 83 33.03 0.46 -18.34
N ALA A 84 31.76 0.75 -18.06
CA ALA A 84 31.09 0.39 -16.81
C ALA A 84 30.20 -0.86 -16.92
N GLY A 85 30.18 -1.55 -18.07
CA GLY A 85 29.32 -2.71 -18.31
C GLY A 85 28.15 -2.42 -19.24
N LYS A 86 27.49 -3.50 -19.70
CA LYS A 86 26.41 -3.43 -20.68
C LYS A 86 25.10 -2.97 -20.07
N VAL A 87 24.85 -3.30 -18.80
CA VAL A 87 23.63 -2.91 -18.09
C VAL A 87 23.58 -1.39 -17.93
N ILE A 88 24.64 -0.79 -17.37
CA ILE A 88 24.75 0.67 -17.20
C ILE A 88 24.59 1.39 -18.54
N ARG A 89 25.27 0.91 -19.58
CA ARG A 89 25.15 1.48 -20.93
C ARG A 89 23.71 1.45 -21.46
N ALA A 90 23.01 0.33 -21.29
CA ALA A 90 21.64 0.16 -21.78
C ALA A 90 20.69 1.16 -21.10
N PHE A 91 20.78 1.30 -19.78
CA PHE A 91 19.98 2.27 -19.02
C PHE A 91 20.35 3.72 -19.34
N GLY A 92 21.64 4.01 -19.51
CA GLY A 92 22.11 5.34 -19.91
C GLY A 92 21.54 5.77 -21.27
N HIS A 93 21.62 4.91 -22.28
CA HIS A 93 21.03 5.20 -23.59
C HIS A 93 19.50 5.31 -23.57
N PHE A 94 18.82 4.48 -22.76
CA PHE A 94 17.36 4.48 -22.65
C PHE A 94 16.82 5.86 -22.22
N VAL A 95 17.48 6.53 -21.26
CA VAL A 95 17.03 7.84 -20.78
C VAL A 95 17.61 9.00 -21.58
N VAL A 96 18.84 8.88 -22.06
CA VAL A 96 19.49 9.97 -22.81
C VAL A 96 18.86 10.14 -24.20
N GLY A 97 18.37 9.07 -24.85
CA GLY A 97 17.66 9.19 -26.13
C GLY A 97 18.46 9.88 -27.26
N GLY A 98 19.78 9.95 -27.12
CA GLY A 98 20.69 10.69 -28.02
C GLY A 98 20.97 12.15 -27.64
N ASN A 99 20.28 12.72 -26.63
CA ASN A 99 20.52 14.07 -26.13
C ASN A 99 20.91 14.05 -24.64
N TYR A 100 22.21 14.18 -24.37
CA TYR A 100 22.79 14.12 -23.03
C TYR A 100 22.24 15.17 -22.07
N LEU A 101 21.88 16.36 -22.58
CA LEU A 101 21.31 17.43 -21.76
C LEU A 101 19.89 17.07 -21.29
N VAL A 102 19.06 16.56 -22.20
CA VAL A 102 17.71 16.07 -21.87
C VAL A 102 17.80 14.89 -20.91
N GLY A 103 18.71 13.95 -21.17
CA GLY A 103 18.95 12.82 -20.27
C GLY A 103 19.34 13.25 -18.86
N MET A 104 20.21 14.25 -18.72
CA MET A 104 20.58 14.80 -17.42
C MET A 104 19.39 15.44 -16.70
N VAL A 105 18.55 16.22 -17.40
CA VAL A 105 17.34 16.83 -16.82
C VAL A 105 16.36 15.76 -16.33
N VAL A 106 16.06 14.76 -17.16
CA VAL A 106 15.17 13.66 -16.80
C VAL A 106 15.73 12.89 -15.60
N PHE A 107 17.03 12.61 -15.60
CA PHE A 107 17.70 11.94 -14.49
C PHE A 107 17.58 12.73 -13.18
N VAL A 108 17.83 14.04 -13.19
CA VAL A 108 17.68 14.89 -12.00
C VAL A 108 16.24 14.87 -11.48
N ILE A 109 15.24 14.89 -12.37
CA ILE A 109 13.83 14.76 -11.97
C ILE A 109 13.58 13.41 -11.30
N LEU A 110 14.09 12.31 -11.86
CA LEU A 110 13.95 10.98 -11.28
C LEU A 110 14.60 10.85 -9.90
N VAL A 111 15.81 11.42 -9.73
CA VAL A 111 16.49 11.52 -8.44
C VAL A 111 15.61 12.27 -7.42
N ILE A 112 15.08 13.43 -7.80
CA ILE A 112 14.25 14.26 -6.94
C ILE A 112 12.98 13.51 -6.53
N VAL A 113 12.27 12.90 -7.47
CA VAL A 113 11.06 12.12 -7.19
C VAL A 113 11.38 10.95 -6.26
N ASN A 114 12.45 10.20 -6.53
CA ASN A 114 12.86 9.08 -5.69
C ASN A 114 13.19 9.51 -4.25
N PHE A 115 13.96 10.58 -4.07
CA PHE A 115 14.37 11.01 -2.74
C PHE A 115 13.28 11.77 -1.99
N VAL A 116 12.73 12.84 -2.59
CA VAL A 116 11.83 13.78 -1.93
C VAL A 116 10.44 13.19 -1.73
N VAL A 117 9.92 12.44 -2.72
CA VAL A 117 8.56 11.92 -2.66
C VAL A 117 8.55 10.52 -2.06
N ILE A 118 9.36 9.61 -2.62
CA ILE A 118 9.21 8.18 -2.31
C ILE A 118 9.97 7.82 -1.04
N THR A 119 11.27 8.09 -0.98
CA THR A 119 12.11 7.70 0.17
C THR A 119 11.68 8.41 1.45
N LYS A 120 11.50 9.74 1.42
CA LYS A 120 10.97 10.49 2.56
C LYS A 120 9.52 10.12 2.91
N GLY A 121 8.70 9.81 1.90
CA GLY A 121 7.32 9.36 2.12
C GLY A 121 7.28 8.04 2.88
N THR A 122 8.03 7.05 2.41
CA THR A 122 8.16 5.73 3.06
C THR A 122 8.75 5.84 4.46
N GLU A 123 9.79 6.65 4.68
CA GLU A 123 10.36 6.89 6.02
C GLU A 123 9.29 7.39 6.99
N ARG A 124 8.52 8.42 6.60
CA ARG A 124 7.47 8.97 7.45
C ARG A 124 6.37 7.97 7.73
N ILE A 125 5.96 7.18 6.74
CA ILE A 125 4.97 6.11 6.93
C ILE A 125 5.52 5.07 7.91
N ALA A 126 6.79 4.68 7.76
CA ALA A 126 7.44 3.68 8.61
C ALA A 126 7.54 4.17 10.07
N GLU A 127 8.02 5.39 10.29
CA GLU A 127 8.17 6.00 11.62
C GLU A 127 6.82 6.11 12.33
N VAL A 128 5.80 6.62 11.63
CA VAL A 128 4.48 6.85 12.20
C VAL A 128 3.78 5.52 12.52
N ALA A 129 3.79 4.56 11.59
CA ALA A 129 3.19 3.25 11.82
C ALA A 129 3.93 2.49 12.93
N ALA A 130 5.26 2.50 12.95
CA ALA A 130 6.03 1.87 14.02
C ALA A 130 5.69 2.49 15.38
N ARG A 131 5.65 3.82 15.47
CA ARG A 131 5.34 4.51 16.73
C ARG A 131 3.94 4.17 17.23
N PHE A 132 2.91 4.29 16.38
CA PHE A 132 1.54 4.00 16.81
C PHE A 132 1.33 2.53 17.18
N THR A 133 1.93 1.60 16.41
CA THR A 133 1.84 0.17 16.72
C THR A 133 2.57 -0.15 18.03
N LEU A 134 3.76 0.40 18.27
CA LEU A 134 4.52 0.22 19.51
C LEU A 134 3.82 0.84 20.72
N ASP A 135 3.24 2.03 20.58
CA ASP A 135 2.46 2.70 21.64
C ASP A 135 1.21 1.89 22.03
N SER A 136 0.68 1.07 21.11
CA SER A 136 -0.47 0.19 21.37
C SER A 136 -0.13 -1.12 22.10
N MET A 137 1.15 -1.49 22.21
CA MET A 137 1.57 -2.80 22.75
C MET A 137 1.20 -3.03 24.22
N PRO A 138 1.36 -2.07 25.14
CA PRO A 138 0.92 -2.25 26.53
C PRO A 138 -0.58 -2.52 26.61
N GLY A 139 -1.38 -1.86 25.78
CA GLY A 139 -2.83 -2.10 25.69
C GLY A 139 -3.15 -3.53 25.26
N LYS A 140 -2.48 -4.03 24.22
CA LYS A 140 -2.64 -5.43 23.77
C LYS A 140 -2.19 -6.44 24.84
N GLN A 141 -1.10 -6.17 25.56
CA GLN A 141 -0.65 -7.02 26.67
C GLN A 141 -1.65 -7.03 27.82
N MET A 142 -2.15 -5.86 28.22
CA MET A 142 -3.17 -5.73 29.26
C MET A 142 -4.47 -6.45 28.88
N SER A 143 -4.87 -6.43 27.60
CA SER A 143 -6.04 -7.21 27.15
C SER A 143 -5.84 -8.71 27.29
N ILE A 144 -4.64 -9.23 27.01
CA ILE A 144 -4.33 -10.65 27.22
C ILE A 144 -4.38 -11.00 28.70
N ASP A 145 -3.83 -10.14 29.55
CA ASP A 145 -3.84 -10.35 31.00
C ASP A 145 -5.28 -10.30 31.55
N ALA A 146 -6.11 -9.39 31.04
CA ALA A 146 -7.52 -9.32 31.38
C ALA A 146 -8.29 -10.58 30.94
N ASP A 147 -8.07 -11.05 29.71
CA ASP A 147 -8.70 -12.27 29.18
C ASP A 147 -8.28 -13.52 29.95
N LEU A 148 -6.99 -13.64 30.33
CA LEU A 148 -6.46 -14.73 31.13
C LEU A 148 -7.05 -14.71 32.56
N ASN A 149 -7.09 -13.54 33.19
CA ASN A 149 -7.67 -13.36 34.52
C ASN A 149 -9.19 -13.60 34.53
N ALA A 150 -9.88 -13.31 33.43
CA ALA A 150 -11.31 -13.60 33.24
C ALA A 150 -11.58 -15.08 32.88
N GLY A 151 -10.54 -15.88 32.64
CA GLY A 151 -10.67 -17.28 32.24
C GLY A 151 -11.20 -17.50 30.81
N LEU A 152 -11.16 -16.45 29.96
CA LEU A 152 -11.57 -16.54 28.55
C LEU A 152 -10.53 -17.28 27.71
N ILE A 153 -9.25 -17.23 28.11
CA ILE A 153 -8.13 -17.92 27.46
C ILE A 153 -7.30 -18.68 28.50
N GLY A 154 -6.59 -19.72 28.05
CA GLY A 154 -5.64 -20.48 28.88
C GLY A 154 -4.20 -19.91 28.84
N GLU A 155 -3.35 -20.38 29.76
CA GLU A 155 -1.92 -19.98 29.87
C GLU A 155 -1.14 -20.18 28.56
N ASP A 156 -1.34 -21.32 27.88
CA ASP A 156 -0.65 -21.63 26.62
C ASP A 156 -1.02 -20.64 25.50
N GLU A 157 -2.30 -20.26 25.44
CA GLU A 157 -2.78 -19.29 24.46
C GLU A 157 -2.30 -17.87 24.80
N ALA A 158 -2.35 -17.48 26.07
CA ALA A 158 -1.82 -16.20 26.54
C ALA A 158 -0.33 -16.06 26.22
N ARG A 159 0.46 -17.13 26.45
CA ARG A 159 1.88 -17.17 26.09
C ARG A 159 2.11 -16.99 24.58
N LYS A 160 1.34 -17.70 23.75
CA LYS A 160 1.45 -17.59 22.29
C LYS A 160 1.10 -16.19 21.78
N ARG A 161 0.04 -15.58 22.30
CA ARG A 161 -0.34 -14.19 21.95
C ARG A 161 0.71 -13.17 22.42
N ARG A 162 1.31 -13.35 23.60
CA ARG A 162 2.42 -12.50 24.06
C ARG A 162 3.66 -12.62 23.16
N GLU A 163 3.99 -13.82 22.69
CA GLU A 163 5.07 -14.03 21.72
C GLU A 163 4.78 -13.35 20.37
N GLU A 164 3.53 -13.36 19.91
CA GLU A 164 3.11 -12.64 18.70
C GLU A 164 3.27 -11.13 18.85
N ILE A 165 2.84 -10.56 19.99
CA ILE A 165 3.04 -9.14 20.33
C ILE A 165 4.54 -8.80 20.37
N ALA A 166 5.37 -9.66 20.95
CA ALA A 166 6.82 -9.45 20.98
C ALA A 166 7.43 -9.41 19.57
N ARG A 167 7.03 -10.36 18.69
CA ARG A 167 7.45 -10.36 17.28
C ARG A 167 6.97 -9.12 16.54
N GLU A 168 5.77 -8.64 16.81
CA GLU A 168 5.23 -7.40 16.24
C GLU A 168 6.06 -6.19 16.68
N ALA A 169 6.39 -6.08 17.98
CA ALA A 169 7.23 -5.01 18.48
C ALA A 169 8.63 -5.01 17.86
N ASP A 170 9.28 -6.18 17.79
CA ASP A 170 10.59 -6.33 17.16
C ASP A 170 10.55 -5.99 15.66
N PHE A 171 9.51 -6.43 14.95
CA PHE A 171 9.32 -6.13 13.54
C PHE A 171 9.20 -4.62 13.30
N TYR A 172 8.27 -3.94 13.96
CA TYR A 172 8.07 -2.51 13.76
C TYR A 172 9.24 -1.66 14.26
N GLY A 173 9.90 -2.05 15.36
CA GLY A 173 11.10 -1.39 15.86
C GLY A 173 12.29 -1.51 14.89
N THR A 174 12.54 -2.71 14.35
CA THR A 174 13.60 -2.92 13.36
C THR A 174 13.28 -2.29 12.00
N MET A 175 12.00 -2.21 11.62
CA MET A 175 11.55 -1.53 10.41
C MET A 175 11.78 -0.02 10.42
N ASP A 176 11.49 0.67 11.53
CA ASP A 176 11.82 2.10 11.66
C ASP A 176 13.32 2.33 11.46
N GLY A 177 14.16 1.52 12.11
CA GLY A 177 15.61 1.55 11.93
C GLY A 177 16.04 1.29 10.48
N ALA A 178 15.55 0.22 9.86
CA ALA A 178 15.88 -0.14 8.47
C ALA A 178 15.46 0.95 7.47
N SER A 179 14.33 1.63 7.70
CA SER A 179 13.85 2.71 6.82
C SER A 179 14.82 3.91 6.78
N LYS A 180 15.44 4.24 7.92
CA LYS A 180 16.48 5.29 8.01
C LYS A 180 17.75 4.93 7.23
N PHE A 181 18.12 3.65 7.18
CA PHE A 181 19.21 3.17 6.33
C PHE A 181 18.90 3.34 4.84
N VAL A 182 17.66 3.05 4.41
CA VAL A 182 17.24 3.25 3.02
C VAL A 182 17.33 4.74 2.62
N ARG A 183 16.95 5.65 3.52
CA ARG A 183 17.18 7.10 3.32
C ARG A 183 18.66 7.44 3.20
N GLY A 184 19.50 6.87 4.07
CA GLY A 184 20.95 7.06 4.01
C GLY A 184 21.53 6.66 2.64
N ASP A 185 21.10 5.53 2.09
CA ASP A 185 21.51 5.09 0.75
C ASP A 185 21.03 6.04 -0.36
N ALA A 186 19.80 6.55 -0.30
CA ALA A 186 19.32 7.50 -1.29
C ALA A 186 20.16 8.80 -1.29
N ILE A 187 20.57 9.29 -0.12
CA ILE A 187 21.48 10.45 0.00
C ILE A 187 22.86 10.09 -0.58
N ALA A 188 23.40 8.92 -0.23
CA ALA A 188 24.67 8.45 -0.75
C ALA A 188 24.65 8.35 -2.29
N GLY A 189 23.57 7.82 -2.89
CA GLY A 189 23.41 7.73 -4.35
C GLY A 189 23.46 9.09 -5.04
N ILE A 190 22.86 10.13 -4.44
CA ILE A 190 22.94 11.51 -4.96
C ILE A 190 24.37 12.02 -4.90
N LEU A 191 25.05 11.85 -3.76
CA LEU A 191 26.44 12.29 -3.59
C LEU A 191 27.38 11.57 -4.56
N ILE A 192 27.20 10.26 -4.72
CA ILE A 192 27.97 9.43 -5.66
C ILE A 192 27.77 9.92 -7.09
N THR A 193 26.53 10.22 -7.49
CA THR A 193 26.25 10.78 -8.82
C THR A 193 27.01 12.09 -9.03
N LEU A 194 27.00 13.01 -8.05
CA LEU A 194 27.73 14.27 -8.15
C LEU A 194 29.23 14.03 -8.28
N VAL A 195 29.79 13.12 -7.47
CA VAL A 195 31.20 12.71 -7.56
C VAL A 195 31.53 12.13 -8.93
N ASN A 196 30.65 11.33 -9.52
CA ASN A 196 30.86 10.72 -10.84
C ASN A 196 30.84 11.76 -11.97
N ILE A 197 29.90 12.72 -11.95
CA ILE A 197 29.85 13.79 -12.96
C ILE A 197 31.08 14.69 -12.84
N PHE A 198 31.35 15.26 -11.67
CA PHE A 198 32.43 16.23 -11.49
C PHE A 198 33.81 15.58 -11.50
N GLY A 199 33.98 14.48 -10.76
CA GLY A 199 35.23 13.73 -10.70
C GLY A 199 35.57 13.10 -12.04
N GLY A 200 34.57 12.53 -12.73
CA GLY A 200 34.75 11.97 -14.07
C GLY A 200 35.17 13.00 -15.10
N LEU A 201 34.54 14.19 -15.09
CA LEU A 201 34.93 15.29 -15.98
C LEU A 201 36.36 15.77 -15.72
N LEU A 202 36.73 15.95 -14.44
CA LEU A 202 38.09 16.35 -14.06
C LEU A 202 39.13 15.31 -14.49
N ILE A 203 38.89 14.02 -14.24
CA ILE A 203 39.79 12.93 -14.64
C ILE A 203 39.86 12.82 -16.17
N GLY A 204 38.73 12.92 -16.87
CA GLY A 204 38.66 12.88 -18.34
C GLY A 204 39.47 13.99 -19.01
N VAL A 205 39.30 15.23 -18.57
CA VAL A 205 39.95 16.40 -19.20
C VAL A 205 41.40 16.57 -18.74
N LEU A 206 41.66 16.49 -17.43
CA LEU A 206 42.99 16.82 -16.89
C LEU A 206 43.97 15.65 -16.98
N GLN A 207 43.54 14.41 -16.70
CA GLN A 207 44.43 13.25 -16.66
C GLN A 207 44.46 12.49 -17.98
N ASN A 208 43.29 12.28 -18.60
CA ASN A 208 43.18 11.50 -19.84
C ASN A 208 43.22 12.36 -21.12
N HIS A 209 43.41 13.68 -20.98
CA HIS A 209 43.52 14.64 -22.09
C HIS A 209 42.38 14.55 -23.12
N MET A 210 41.17 14.20 -22.67
CA MET A 210 40.00 14.14 -23.52
C MET A 210 39.47 15.54 -23.84
N ASP A 211 38.87 15.70 -25.02
CA ASP A 211 38.07 16.89 -25.32
C ASP A 211 36.90 16.99 -24.32
N ILE A 212 36.60 18.22 -23.89
CA ILE A 212 35.56 18.48 -22.88
C ILE A 212 34.22 17.92 -23.32
N HIS A 213 33.88 18.04 -24.61
CA HIS A 213 32.61 17.52 -25.12
C HIS A 213 32.55 15.99 -25.03
N THR A 214 33.62 15.30 -25.43
CA THR A 214 33.71 13.83 -25.36
C THR A 214 33.71 13.33 -23.91
N ALA A 215 34.42 14.01 -23.01
CA ALA A 215 34.41 13.69 -21.59
C ALA A 215 33.00 13.87 -21.00
N LEU A 216 32.34 15.00 -21.29
CA LEU A 216 30.96 15.24 -20.84
C LEU A 216 30.02 14.15 -21.35
N GLN A 217 30.16 13.76 -22.62
CA GLN A 217 29.35 12.73 -23.25
C GLN A 217 29.48 11.37 -22.57
N ASN A 218 30.72 10.89 -22.38
CA ASN A 218 30.98 9.57 -21.80
C ASN A 218 30.61 9.52 -20.32
N TYR A 219 31.13 10.45 -19.51
CA TYR A 219 30.92 10.42 -18.06
C TYR A 219 29.48 10.75 -17.69
N THR A 220 28.78 11.64 -18.42
CA THR A 220 27.35 11.90 -18.16
C THR A 220 26.51 10.68 -18.52
N LEU A 221 26.75 10.03 -19.67
CA LEU A 221 26.00 8.83 -20.06
C LEU A 221 26.18 7.70 -19.05
N LEU A 222 27.44 7.42 -18.66
CA LEU A 222 27.74 6.36 -17.69
C LEU A 222 27.17 6.69 -16.31
N THR A 223 27.24 7.93 -15.86
CA THR A 223 26.73 8.34 -14.55
C THR A 223 25.20 8.32 -14.50
N VAL A 224 24.53 8.81 -15.54
CA VAL A 224 23.06 8.72 -15.64
C VAL A 224 22.63 7.26 -15.70
N GLY A 225 23.32 6.43 -16.49
CA GLY A 225 23.05 5.00 -16.55
C GLY A 225 23.19 4.31 -15.19
N ASP A 226 24.29 4.55 -14.49
CA ASP A 226 24.57 4.00 -13.16
C ASP A 226 23.51 4.43 -12.14
N GLY A 227 23.22 5.74 -12.08
CA GLY A 227 22.21 6.27 -11.19
C GLY A 227 20.82 5.67 -11.44
N LEU A 228 20.44 5.41 -12.69
CA LEU A 228 19.16 4.78 -13.03
C LEU A 228 19.12 3.30 -12.63
N VAL A 229 20.19 2.56 -12.91
CA VAL A 229 20.31 1.15 -12.52
C VAL A 229 20.17 0.99 -11.02
N SER A 230 20.70 1.92 -10.24
CA SER A 230 20.61 1.91 -8.78
C SER A 230 19.29 2.45 -8.24
N GLN A 231 18.67 3.40 -8.94
CA GLN A 231 17.38 3.98 -8.54
C GLN A 231 16.22 3.01 -8.67
N ILE A 232 16.15 2.22 -9.74
CA ILE A 232 15.01 1.30 -9.97
C ILE A 232 14.84 0.31 -8.79
N PRO A 233 15.87 -0.44 -8.38
CA PRO A 233 15.86 -1.25 -7.16
C PRO A 233 15.43 -0.47 -5.91
N ALA A 234 15.98 0.72 -5.70
CA ALA A 234 15.68 1.55 -4.54
C ALA A 234 14.21 1.97 -4.48
N LEU A 235 13.65 2.34 -5.63
CA LEU A 235 12.23 2.67 -5.83
C LEU A 235 11.33 1.48 -5.50
N ILE A 236 11.65 0.31 -6.06
CA ILE A 236 10.90 -0.93 -5.87
C ILE A 236 10.93 -1.31 -4.38
N ILE A 237 12.10 -1.29 -3.74
CA ILE A 237 12.26 -1.65 -2.33
C ILE A 237 11.53 -0.65 -1.41
N SER A 238 11.67 0.66 -1.66
CA SER A 238 11.00 1.70 -0.85
C SER A 238 9.49 1.63 -0.96
N THR A 239 8.97 1.30 -2.14
CA THR A 239 7.55 1.07 -2.34
C THR A 239 7.09 -0.21 -1.65
N SER A 240 7.88 -1.28 -1.71
CA SER A 240 7.62 -2.54 -0.99
C SER A 240 7.48 -2.30 0.51
N ALA A 241 8.38 -1.50 1.08
CA ALA A 241 8.35 -1.15 2.51
C ALA A 241 7.10 -0.34 2.84
N GLY A 242 6.73 0.62 2.00
CA GLY A 242 5.46 1.36 2.13
C GLY A 242 4.24 0.43 2.12
N VAL A 243 4.18 -0.52 1.18
CA VAL A 243 3.09 -1.50 1.05
C VAL A 243 2.97 -2.40 2.30
N VAL A 244 4.10 -2.89 2.83
CA VAL A 244 4.12 -3.73 4.03
C VAL A 244 3.65 -2.93 5.26
N MET A 245 4.12 -1.68 5.40
CA MET A 245 3.78 -0.83 6.55
C MET A 245 2.34 -0.29 6.51
N SER A 246 1.77 -0.06 5.33
CA SER A 246 0.39 0.42 5.18
C SER A 246 -0.67 -0.65 5.43
N ARG A 247 -0.29 -1.94 5.56
CA ARG A 247 -1.20 -3.09 5.62
C ARG A 247 -1.76 -3.35 7.03
N ALA A 248 -2.02 -2.31 7.81
CA ALA A 248 -2.17 -2.40 9.26
C ALA A 248 -3.53 -2.93 9.79
N ALA A 249 -4.46 -3.43 8.97
CA ALA A 249 -5.78 -3.79 9.52
C ALA A 249 -6.59 -4.85 8.76
N SER A 250 -6.07 -5.45 7.68
CA SER A 250 -6.95 -6.07 6.70
C SER A 250 -6.43 -7.45 6.29
N GLY A 251 -7.21 -8.49 6.64
CA GLY A 251 -6.82 -9.90 6.53
C GLY A 251 -6.87 -10.48 5.12
N ALA A 252 -6.97 -9.64 4.08
CA ALA A 252 -7.02 -10.05 2.68
C ALA A 252 -5.90 -9.41 1.86
N THR A 253 -5.55 -10.02 0.72
CA THR A 253 -4.55 -9.43 -0.17
C THR A 253 -5.02 -8.08 -0.70
N MET A 254 -4.11 -7.12 -0.82
CA MET A 254 -4.39 -5.77 -1.32
C MET A 254 -5.18 -5.80 -2.63
N GLY A 255 -4.83 -6.70 -3.57
CA GLY A 255 -5.58 -6.84 -4.83
C GLY A 255 -7.04 -7.26 -4.64
N LYS A 256 -7.33 -8.17 -3.69
CA LYS A 256 -8.70 -8.58 -3.36
C LYS A 256 -9.46 -7.45 -2.67
N GLU A 257 -8.81 -6.65 -1.83
CA GLU A 257 -9.44 -5.51 -1.16
C GLU A 257 -9.73 -4.36 -2.11
N PHE A 258 -8.77 -4.00 -2.96
CA PHE A 258 -8.99 -3.03 -4.04
C PHE A 258 -10.13 -3.49 -4.95
N ALA A 259 -10.11 -4.75 -5.40
CA ALA A 259 -11.17 -5.30 -6.22
C ALA A 259 -12.52 -5.26 -5.49
N LYS A 260 -12.56 -5.68 -4.22
CA LYS A 260 -13.76 -5.66 -3.37
C LYS A 260 -14.30 -4.22 -3.21
N GLN A 261 -13.45 -3.25 -2.91
CA GLN A 261 -13.82 -1.86 -2.63
C GLN A 261 -14.30 -1.13 -3.89
N PHE A 262 -13.63 -1.33 -5.04
CA PHE A 262 -14.11 -0.84 -6.33
C PHE A 262 -15.38 -1.56 -6.78
N SER A 263 -15.53 -2.85 -6.44
CA SER A 263 -16.72 -3.63 -6.83
C SER A 263 -17.97 -3.31 -6.05
N PHE A 264 -17.85 -2.74 -4.85
CA PHE A 264 -19.01 -2.41 -4.04
C PHE A 264 -19.79 -1.18 -4.52
N GLN A 265 -19.20 -0.35 -5.39
CA GLN A 265 -19.86 0.88 -5.85
C GLN A 265 -19.88 1.02 -7.39
N PRO A 266 -20.65 0.17 -8.11
CA PRO A 266 -20.81 0.28 -9.57
C PRO A 266 -21.26 1.67 -10.06
N ARG A 267 -22.03 2.39 -9.25
CA ARG A 267 -22.48 3.77 -9.55
C ARG A 267 -21.31 4.73 -9.75
N LEU A 268 -20.22 4.60 -8.98
CA LEU A 268 -19.05 5.46 -9.11
C LEU A 268 -18.32 5.24 -10.44
N LEU A 269 -18.30 3.99 -10.95
CA LEU A 269 -17.71 3.68 -12.25
C LEU A 269 -18.49 4.32 -13.41
N ILE A 270 -19.82 4.30 -13.34
CA ILE A 270 -20.68 4.91 -14.36
C ILE A 270 -20.58 6.43 -14.34
N VAL A 271 -20.58 7.05 -13.15
CA VAL A 271 -20.38 8.51 -13.02
C VAL A 271 -18.98 8.91 -13.49
N GLY A 272 -17.95 8.14 -13.16
CA GLY A 272 -16.59 8.36 -13.65
C GLY A 272 -16.50 8.26 -15.17
N ALA A 273 -17.17 7.27 -15.78
CA ALA A 273 -17.25 7.12 -17.23
C ALA A 273 -17.89 8.34 -17.91
N LEU A 274 -18.97 8.89 -17.32
CA LEU A 274 -19.62 10.11 -17.82
C LEU A 274 -18.66 11.32 -17.80
N ILE A 275 -17.92 11.50 -16.71
CA ILE A 275 -16.95 12.60 -16.56
C ILE A 275 -15.82 12.47 -17.58
N ILE A 276 -15.24 11.27 -17.71
CA ILE A 276 -14.15 10.97 -18.66
C ILE A 276 -14.63 11.15 -20.11
N PHE A 277 -15.87 10.76 -20.41
CA PHE A 277 -16.49 11.02 -21.71
C PHE A 277 -16.65 12.53 -21.97
N GLY A 278 -17.09 13.30 -20.96
CA GLY A 278 -17.15 14.77 -21.04
C GLY A 278 -15.79 15.41 -21.34
N ILE A 279 -14.71 14.91 -20.71
CA ILE A 279 -13.34 15.34 -20.98
C ILE A 279 -12.92 14.99 -22.41
N SER A 280 -13.33 13.83 -22.94
CA SER A 280 -12.97 13.41 -24.30
C SER A 280 -13.47 14.38 -25.38
N LEU A 281 -14.58 15.09 -25.11
CA LEU A 281 -15.20 16.05 -26.03
C LEU A 281 -14.52 17.43 -26.03
N ILE A 282 -13.59 17.69 -25.10
CA ILE A 282 -12.88 18.97 -25.01
C ILE A 282 -11.88 19.07 -26.17
N PRO A 283 -11.99 20.09 -27.04
CA PRO A 283 -11.06 20.28 -28.16
C PRO A 283 -9.63 20.50 -27.65
N GLY A 284 -8.68 19.73 -28.18
CA GLY A 284 -7.27 19.72 -27.75
C GLY A 284 -6.88 18.52 -26.89
N PHE A 285 -7.84 17.74 -26.37
CA PHE A 285 -7.58 16.47 -25.69
C PHE A 285 -7.60 15.29 -26.67
N PRO A 286 -6.80 14.23 -26.43
CA PRO A 286 -6.81 13.05 -27.29
C PRO A 286 -8.14 12.29 -27.10
N PHE A 287 -9.08 12.41 -28.05
CA PHE A 287 -10.41 11.79 -27.94
C PHE A 287 -10.35 10.27 -27.72
N LEU A 288 -9.50 9.57 -28.48
CA LEU A 288 -9.50 8.11 -28.56
C LEU A 288 -9.17 7.41 -27.22
N PRO A 289 -8.09 7.79 -26.48
CA PRO A 289 -7.81 7.19 -25.16
C PRO A 289 -8.91 7.43 -24.12
N PHE A 290 -9.44 8.65 -24.04
CA PHE A 290 -10.46 8.99 -23.05
C PHE A 290 -11.81 8.34 -23.38
N PHE A 291 -12.19 8.30 -24.65
CA PHE A 291 -13.40 7.61 -25.09
C PHE A 291 -13.33 6.10 -24.80
N LEU A 292 -12.20 5.45 -25.11
CA LEU A 292 -12.01 4.03 -24.79
C LEU A 292 -12.12 3.74 -23.28
N LEU A 293 -11.50 4.58 -22.45
CA LEU A 293 -11.59 4.46 -20.98
C LEU A 293 -13.02 4.67 -20.48
N ALA A 294 -13.75 5.64 -21.04
CA ALA A 294 -15.15 5.87 -20.68
C ALA A 294 -16.02 4.66 -21.01
N VAL A 295 -15.88 4.08 -22.21
CA VAL A 295 -16.61 2.87 -22.61
C VAL A 295 -16.25 1.68 -21.71
N LEU A 296 -14.97 1.49 -21.39
CA LEU A 296 -14.51 0.40 -20.52
C LEU A 296 -15.08 0.53 -19.10
N LEU A 297 -15.05 1.72 -18.52
CA LEU A 297 -15.59 1.98 -17.18
C LEU A 297 -17.12 1.85 -17.13
N ALA A 298 -17.82 2.34 -18.17
CA ALA A 298 -19.26 2.17 -18.28
C ALA A 298 -19.63 0.68 -18.42
N GLY A 299 -18.88 -0.07 -19.23
CA GLY A 299 -19.08 -1.51 -19.41
C GLY A 299 -18.85 -2.30 -18.13
N LEU A 300 -17.73 -2.05 -17.44
CA LEU A 300 -17.43 -2.67 -16.14
C LEU A 300 -18.50 -2.31 -15.10
N GLY A 301 -18.86 -1.03 -14.99
CA GLY A 301 -19.90 -0.56 -14.07
C GLY A 301 -21.25 -1.24 -14.32
N HIS A 302 -21.64 -1.40 -15.59
CA HIS A 302 -22.90 -2.05 -15.95
C HIS A 302 -22.90 -3.56 -15.64
N VAL A 303 -21.82 -4.27 -15.97
CA VAL A 303 -21.67 -5.70 -15.64
C VAL A 303 -21.71 -5.92 -14.13
N MET A 304 -21.03 -5.07 -13.36
CA MET A 304 -20.97 -5.17 -11.90
C MET A 304 -22.29 -4.78 -11.23
N GLN A 305 -23.02 -3.82 -11.80
CA GLN A 305 -24.35 -3.46 -11.35
C GLN A 305 -25.32 -4.63 -11.58
N LYS A 306 -25.27 -5.25 -12.77
CA LYS A 306 -26.11 -6.41 -13.10
C LYS A 306 -25.81 -7.61 -12.18
N ALA A 307 -24.54 -7.93 -11.97
CA ALA A 307 -24.12 -9.00 -11.05
C ALA A 307 -24.57 -8.76 -9.60
N ARG A 308 -24.66 -7.49 -9.17
CA ARG A 308 -25.18 -7.14 -7.84
C ARG A 308 -26.70 -7.31 -7.78
N THR A 309 -27.43 -6.83 -8.78
CA THR A 309 -28.89 -6.99 -8.84
C THR A 309 -29.29 -8.46 -8.87
N GLU A 310 -28.62 -9.28 -9.70
CA GLU A 310 -28.86 -10.73 -9.78
C GLU A 310 -28.53 -11.45 -8.45
N LYS A 311 -27.54 -10.97 -7.69
CA LYS A 311 -27.19 -11.55 -6.39
C LYS A 311 -28.21 -11.18 -5.32
N THR A 312 -28.67 -9.93 -5.30
CA THR A 312 -29.75 -9.49 -4.42
C THR A 312 -31.06 -10.20 -4.75
N GLU A 313 -31.42 -10.34 -6.02
CA GLU A 313 -32.59 -11.13 -6.45
C GLU A 313 -32.49 -12.59 -5.99
N LYS A 314 -31.35 -13.26 -6.20
CA LYS A 314 -31.17 -14.65 -5.74
C LYS A 314 -31.23 -14.82 -4.21
N GLU A 315 -30.61 -13.90 -3.47
CA GLU A 315 -30.69 -13.89 -2.00
C GLU A 315 -32.14 -13.66 -1.52
N THR A 316 -32.96 -12.94 -2.31
CA THR A 316 -34.39 -12.70 -1.99
C THR A 316 -35.27 -13.89 -2.42
N THR A 317 -34.94 -14.56 -3.55
CA THR A 317 -35.64 -15.76 -4.02
C THR A 317 -35.33 -17.00 -3.19
N GLU A 318 -34.11 -17.19 -2.68
CA GLU A 318 -33.78 -18.28 -1.73
C GLU A 318 -34.48 -18.07 -0.37
N GLU A 319 -34.70 -16.82 0.05
CA GLU A 319 -35.49 -16.50 1.25
C GLU A 319 -37.00 -16.69 1.02
N GLU A 320 -37.49 -16.52 -0.23
CA GLU A 320 -38.87 -16.82 -0.63
C GLU A 320 -39.13 -18.32 -0.88
N GLU A 321 -38.17 -19.08 -1.41
CA GLU A 321 -38.28 -20.53 -1.64
C GLU A 321 -38.12 -21.36 -0.35
N ALA A 322 -37.52 -20.79 0.70
CA ALA A 322 -37.47 -21.41 2.04
C ALA A 322 -38.80 -21.29 2.81
N ILE A 323 -39.79 -20.59 2.26
CA ILE A 323 -41.14 -20.49 2.84
C ILE A 323 -42.03 -21.55 2.16
N PRO A 324 -42.60 -22.52 2.90
CA PRO A 324 -43.44 -23.57 2.31
C PRO A 324 -44.63 -22.99 1.52
N GLU A 325 -44.90 -23.52 0.33
CA GLU A 325 -45.91 -23.07 -0.65
C GLU A 325 -47.39 -23.06 -0.14
N ASP A 326 -47.67 -23.54 1.07
CA ASP A 326 -49.03 -23.60 1.64
C ASP A 326 -49.57 -22.24 2.16
N ALA A 327 -48.78 -21.16 2.12
CA ALA A 327 -49.16 -19.86 2.70
C ALA A 327 -49.72 -18.83 1.70
N THR A 328 -50.28 -19.24 0.57
CA THR A 328 -50.74 -18.30 -0.49
C THR A 328 -52.19 -17.82 -0.37
N THR A 329 -52.96 -18.26 0.64
CA THR A 329 -54.38 -17.84 0.77
C THR A 329 -54.62 -16.66 1.73
N ASP A 330 -53.61 -16.13 2.43
CA ASP A 330 -53.84 -15.11 3.48
C ASP A 330 -52.80 -13.97 3.55
N ARG A 331 -52.27 -13.51 2.40
CA ARG A 331 -51.26 -12.42 2.40
C ARG A 331 -51.83 -10.99 2.39
N TYR A 332 -53.13 -10.79 2.17
CA TYR A 332 -53.73 -9.44 2.32
C TYR A 332 -54.16 -9.12 3.76
N SER A 333 -54.18 -10.10 4.66
CA SER A 333 -54.54 -9.97 6.08
C SER A 333 -53.33 -9.75 7.00
N LEU A 334 -52.10 -9.78 6.47
CA LEU A 334 -50.84 -9.75 7.23
C LEU A 334 -49.91 -8.59 6.85
N LEU A 335 -50.44 -7.47 6.35
CA LEU A 335 -49.72 -6.20 6.49
C LEU A 335 -49.77 -5.84 7.98
N PRO A 336 -48.64 -5.77 8.72
CA PRO A 336 -48.66 -5.20 10.05
C PRO A 336 -49.21 -3.78 9.91
N SER A 337 -50.30 -3.47 10.61
CA SER A 337 -50.75 -2.09 10.73
C SER A 337 -49.60 -1.27 11.28
N LEU A 338 -49.22 -0.16 10.64
CA LEU A 338 -48.31 0.79 11.27
C LEU A 338 -48.95 1.22 12.60
N ASP A 339 -48.26 0.93 13.70
CA ASP A 339 -48.67 1.43 15.01
C ASP A 339 -48.53 2.95 14.97
N MET A 340 -49.65 3.65 15.15
CA MET A 340 -49.68 5.12 15.04
C MET A 340 -48.98 5.80 16.22
N VAL A 341 -48.83 5.09 17.34
CA VAL A 341 -48.17 5.53 18.57
C VAL A 341 -47.41 4.35 19.17
N GLU A 342 -46.13 4.52 19.45
CA GLU A 342 -45.28 3.50 20.06
C GLU A 342 -44.65 4.02 21.35
N LEU A 343 -44.54 3.16 22.36
CA LEU A 343 -43.89 3.45 23.64
C LEU A 343 -42.80 2.41 23.91
N GLU A 344 -41.55 2.77 23.65
CA GLU A 344 -40.40 1.93 23.98
C GLU A 344 -40.05 2.02 25.46
N VAL A 345 -39.87 0.86 26.10
CA VAL A 345 -39.63 0.76 27.55
C VAL A 345 -38.30 0.05 27.81
N GLY A 346 -37.40 0.70 28.56
CA GLY A 346 -36.14 0.10 28.99
C GLY A 346 -36.33 -1.00 30.04
N PHE A 347 -35.37 -1.92 30.13
CA PHE A 347 -35.47 -3.12 30.98
C PHE A 347 -35.83 -2.86 32.45
N GLY A 348 -35.37 -1.73 33.02
CA GLY A 348 -35.66 -1.36 34.42
C GLY A 348 -37.11 -0.92 34.68
N LEU A 349 -37.91 -0.68 33.65
CA LEU A 349 -39.29 -0.20 33.74
C LEU A 349 -40.33 -1.28 33.42
N ILE A 350 -39.90 -2.50 33.06
CA ILE A 350 -40.78 -3.65 32.80
C ILE A 350 -41.78 -3.92 33.94
N PRO A 351 -41.41 -3.84 35.24
CA PRO A 351 -42.36 -4.07 36.33
C PRO A 351 -43.56 -3.11 36.36
N LEU A 352 -43.44 -1.93 35.72
CA LEU A 352 -44.53 -0.95 35.65
C LEU A 352 -45.53 -1.25 34.53
N VAL A 353 -45.15 -2.07 33.55
CA VAL A 353 -45.95 -2.42 32.37
C VAL A 353 -46.67 -3.76 32.55
N ASP A 354 -46.10 -4.67 33.34
CA ASP A 354 -46.63 -6.02 33.54
C ASP A 354 -47.78 -6.05 34.57
N GLU A 355 -49.00 -6.37 34.12
CA GLU A 355 -50.18 -6.51 34.98
C GLU A 355 -50.01 -7.61 36.04
N ASN A 356 -49.19 -8.63 35.78
CA ASN A 356 -48.93 -9.71 36.74
C ASN A 356 -48.00 -9.26 37.88
N GLN A 357 -47.26 -8.16 37.69
CA GLN A 357 -46.36 -7.56 38.69
C GLN A 357 -46.95 -6.31 39.35
N SER A 358 -48.28 -6.12 39.27
CA SER A 358 -48.99 -4.92 39.77
C SER A 358 -48.61 -3.63 39.03
N GLY A 359 -48.23 -3.72 37.74
CA GLY A 359 -47.98 -2.56 36.89
C GLY A 359 -49.27 -1.77 36.60
N ASP A 360 -49.21 -0.44 36.76
CA ASP A 360 -50.36 0.47 36.58
C ASP A 360 -50.29 1.24 35.24
N LEU A 361 -49.25 1.03 34.42
CA LEU A 361 -49.03 1.84 33.21
C LEU A 361 -50.15 1.65 32.16
N LEU A 362 -50.58 0.42 31.91
CA LEU A 362 -51.66 0.13 30.95
C LEU A 362 -52.99 0.74 31.40
N HIS A 363 -53.28 0.70 32.70
CA HIS A 363 -54.46 1.31 33.29
C HIS A 363 -54.42 2.85 33.18
N ARG A 364 -53.27 3.48 33.43
CA ARG A 364 -53.07 4.92 33.22
C ARG A 364 -53.22 5.35 31.77
N ILE A 365 -52.70 4.58 30.81
CA ILE A 365 -52.85 4.87 29.37
C ILE A 365 -54.34 4.87 28.99
N ARG A 366 -55.14 3.93 29.52
CA ARG A 366 -56.59 3.92 29.29
C ARG A 366 -57.28 5.18 29.82
N ILE A 367 -56.92 5.64 31.03
CA ILE A 367 -57.45 6.87 31.62
C ILE A 367 -57.08 8.09 30.77
N VAL A 368 -55.81 8.21 30.37
CA VAL A 368 -55.32 9.33 29.54
C VAL A 368 -56.05 9.35 28.20
N ARG A 369 -56.24 8.19 27.55
CA ARG A 369 -56.99 8.10 26.30
C ARG A 369 -58.45 8.53 26.46
N GLN A 370 -59.08 8.17 27.58
CA GLN A 370 -60.46 8.57 27.88
C GLN A 370 -60.59 10.07 28.17
N GLN A 371 -59.62 10.64 28.89
CA GLN A 371 -59.57 12.08 29.16
C GLN A 371 -59.36 12.88 27.87
N LEU A 372 -58.42 12.47 27.01
CA LEU A 372 -58.18 13.14 25.72
C LEU A 372 -59.38 13.04 24.78
N ALA A 373 -60.12 11.93 24.82
CA ALA A 373 -61.37 11.80 24.08
C ALA A 373 -62.46 12.78 24.56
N GLN A 374 -62.53 13.05 25.87
CA GLN A 374 -63.49 13.99 26.45
C GLN A 374 -63.11 15.45 26.25
N GLU A 375 -61.82 15.79 26.36
CA GLU A 375 -61.33 17.17 26.26
C GLU A 375 -61.16 17.64 24.81
N MET A 376 -60.64 16.78 23.94
CA MET A 376 -60.24 17.13 22.57
C MET A 376 -61.15 16.54 21.49
N GLY A 377 -62.09 15.66 21.86
CA GLY A 377 -63.10 15.11 20.95
C GLY A 377 -62.61 14.05 19.98
N PHE A 378 -61.41 13.49 20.17
CA PHE A 378 -60.90 12.37 19.35
C PHE A 378 -60.26 11.27 20.21
N VAL A 379 -60.37 10.02 19.76
CA VAL A 379 -59.83 8.84 20.46
C VAL A 379 -58.49 8.46 19.86
N ILE A 380 -57.45 8.40 20.70
CA ILE A 380 -56.11 7.96 20.28
C ILE A 380 -56.16 6.45 19.97
N PRO A 381 -55.56 5.99 18.87
CA PRO A 381 -55.42 4.56 18.57
C PRO A 381 -54.68 3.81 19.72
N PRO A 382 -54.89 2.49 19.83
CA PRO A 382 -54.29 1.67 20.89
C PRO A 382 -52.77 1.67 20.87
#